data_AF-B9BID5-F1
#
_entry.id   AF-B9BID5-F1
#
_cell.length_a   1.000
_cell.length_b   1.000
_cell.length_c   1.000
_cell.angle_alpha   90.00
_cell.angle_beta   90.00
_cell.angle_gamma   90.00
#
_symmetry.space_group_name_H-M   'P 1'
#
loop_
_entity.id
_entity.type
_entity.pdbx_description
1 polymer ?
#
loop_
_entity_poly.entity_id
_entity_poly.type
_entity_poly.pdbx_seq_one_letter_code
_entity_poly.pdbx_strand_id
1 'polypeptide(L)'
;MNAPTERIRYEANVCGGDFSHVRERFATWKRESLIYRPERRMFDGKDEVRQLDDTIYDGPESAQRALAACCRPSDRYALAVQLAAEGRTMWLVMAAYAD
;
A
#
# COMPACT_ATOMS: atom_id res chain seq x y z
N MET A 1 -28.85 -0.80 17.19
CA MET A 1 -27.52 -1.45 17.17
C MET A 1 -26.67 -0.65 16.19
N ASN A 2 -25.78 0.21 16.68
CA ASN A 2 -24.73 0.76 15.85
C ASN A 2 -23.64 -0.30 15.80
N ALA A 3 -23.45 -0.96 14.66
CA ALA A 3 -22.28 -1.80 14.45
C ALA A 3 -21.03 -0.93 14.74
N PRO A 4 -19.99 -1.46 15.41
CA PRO A 4 -18.74 -0.73 15.48
C PRO A 4 -18.31 -0.49 14.02
N THR A 5 -18.18 0.78 13.63
CA THR A 5 -17.57 1.12 12.34
C THR A 5 -16.16 0.54 12.41
N GLU A 6 -15.94 -0.63 11.78
CA GLU A 6 -14.65 -1.28 11.71
C GLU A 6 -13.64 -0.24 11.25
N ARG A 7 -12.71 0.13 12.14
CA ARG A 7 -11.71 1.15 11.83
C ARG A 7 -10.76 0.52 10.84
N ILE A 8 -10.85 0.93 9.58
CA ILE A 8 -9.92 0.46 8.56
C ILE A 8 -8.55 1.09 8.85
N ARG A 9 -7.56 0.25 9.09
CA ARG A 9 -6.16 0.65 9.18
C ARG A 9 -5.51 0.48 7.82
N TYR A 10 -4.76 1.48 7.40
CA TYR A 10 -3.96 1.43 6.18
C TYR A 10 -2.48 1.27 6.53
N GLU A 11 -1.79 0.40 5.81
CA GLU A 11 -0.34 0.34 5.77
C GLU A 11 0.11 0.78 4.38
N ALA A 12 1.10 1.65 4.31
CA ALA A 12 1.61 2.15 3.04
C ALA A 12 3.14 2.23 3.04
N ASN A 13 3.74 2.02 1.87
CA ASN A 13 5.16 2.25 1.63
C ASN A 13 5.38 2.82 0.24
N VAL A 14 6.51 3.51 0.06
CA VAL A 14 6.89 4.11 -1.22
C VAL A 14 8.19 3.48 -1.73
N CYS A 15 8.28 3.28 -3.04
CA CYS A 15 9.54 2.91 -3.69
C CYS A 15 9.65 3.55 -5.08
N GLY A 16 10.88 3.75 -5.54
CA GLY A 16 11.16 4.14 -6.93
C GLY A 16 11.33 2.92 -7.83
N GLY A 17 11.52 3.18 -9.12
CA GLY A 17 11.74 2.15 -10.14
C GLY A 17 10.46 1.78 -10.88
N ASP A 18 10.51 0.66 -11.59
CA ASP A 18 9.38 0.08 -12.32
C ASP A 18 8.56 -0.88 -11.44
N PHE A 19 7.40 -1.31 -11.94
CA PHE A 19 6.51 -2.19 -11.19
C PHE A 19 7.12 -3.57 -10.83
N SER A 20 8.09 -4.07 -11.61
CA SER A 20 8.80 -5.31 -11.25
C SER A 20 9.62 -5.10 -9.98
N HIS A 21 10.31 -3.96 -9.89
CA HIS A 21 11.03 -3.55 -8.69
C HIS A 21 10.09 -3.42 -7.47
N VAL A 22 8.87 -2.90 -7.67
CA VAL A 22 7.85 -2.82 -6.62
C VAL A 22 7.53 -4.21 -6.06
N ARG A 23 7.36 -5.22 -6.92
CA ARG A 23 7.07 -6.59 -6.48
C ARG A 23 8.22 -7.21 -5.67
N GLU A 24 9.45 -6.99 -6.10
CA GLU A 24 10.65 -7.43 -5.36
C GLU A 24 10.77 -6.73 -4.00
N ARG A 25 10.56 -5.42 -3.98
CA ARG A 25 10.54 -4.63 -2.74
C ARG A 25 9.43 -5.05 -1.80
N PHE A 26 8.23 -5.31 -2.32
CA PHE A 26 7.11 -5.80 -1.54
C PHE A 26 7.42 -7.14 -0.87
N ALA A 27 8.05 -8.08 -1.59
CA ALA A 27 8.49 -9.35 -1.01
C ALA A 27 9.53 -9.17 0.11
N THR A 28 10.36 -8.12 0.01
CA THR A 28 11.32 -7.74 1.06
C THR A 28 10.61 -7.13 2.26
N TRP A 29 9.73 -6.15 2.04
CA TRP A 29 8.95 -5.49 3.09
C TRP A 29 8.15 -6.49 3.94
N LYS A 30 7.58 -7.52 3.30
CA LYS A 30 6.90 -8.63 4.00
C LYS A 30 7.75 -9.37 5.05
N ARG A 31 9.06 -9.24 4.98
CA ARG A 31 10.02 -9.84 5.94
C ARG A 31 10.52 -8.83 6.96
N GLU A 32 10.31 -7.53 6.71
CA GLU A 32 10.72 -6.47 7.60
C GLU A 32 9.67 -6.22 8.69
N SER A 33 10.16 -6.02 9.91
CA SER A 33 9.33 -5.62 11.04
C SER A 33 8.96 -4.14 10.92
N LEU A 34 7.74 -3.78 11.30
CA LEU A 34 7.34 -2.38 11.38
C LEU A 34 8.16 -1.69 12.49
N ILE A 35 8.75 -0.54 12.17
CA ILE A 35 9.58 0.25 13.11
C ILE A 35 8.84 0.53 14.43
N TYR A 36 7.53 0.79 14.36
CA TYR A 36 6.71 1.14 15.53
C TYR A 36 6.05 -0.08 16.21
N ARG A 37 6.08 -1.27 15.59
CA ARG A 37 5.53 -2.53 16.13
C ARG A 37 6.37 -3.71 15.63
N PRO A 38 7.48 -4.03 16.29
CA PRO A 38 8.41 -5.05 15.81
C PRO A 38 7.78 -6.46 15.72
N GLU A 39 6.72 -6.69 16.49
CA GLU A 39 5.92 -7.93 16.50
C GLU A 39 5.15 -8.18 15.19
N ARG A 40 4.94 -7.15 14.36
CA ARG A 40 4.21 -7.26 13.09
C ARG A 40 5.14 -7.00 11.91
N ARG A 41 5.00 -7.85 10.89
CA ARG A 41 5.65 -7.67 9.60
C ARG A 41 4.85 -6.69 8.75
N MET A 42 5.54 -5.96 7.88
CA MET A 42 4.87 -5.06 6.94
C MET A 42 4.05 -5.87 5.93
N PHE A 43 2.84 -5.43 5.58
CA PHE A 43 2.01 -6.13 4.60
C PHE A 43 1.68 -7.59 4.97
N ASP A 44 1.60 -7.88 6.26
CA ASP A 44 1.33 -9.24 6.77
C ASP A 44 -0.01 -9.78 6.24
N GLY A 45 -0.02 -11.05 5.81
CA GLY A 45 -1.22 -11.67 5.22
C GLY A 45 -1.57 -11.23 3.79
N LYS A 46 -0.83 -10.28 3.19
CA LYS A 46 -0.98 -9.93 1.76
C LYS A 46 -0.04 -10.79 0.92
N ASP A 47 -0.57 -11.56 -0.02
CA ASP A 47 0.17 -12.49 -0.88
C ASP A 47 1.02 -11.77 -1.93
N GLU A 48 0.46 -10.74 -2.56
CA GLU A 48 1.04 -10.04 -3.72
C GLU A 48 0.72 -8.54 -3.71
N VAL A 49 1.36 -7.79 -4.62
CA VAL A 49 1.02 -6.39 -4.92
C VAL A 49 0.53 -6.30 -6.36
N ARG A 50 -0.53 -5.53 -6.58
CA ARG A 50 -1.15 -5.31 -7.89
C ARG A 50 -1.18 -3.82 -8.22
N GLN A 51 -0.90 -3.49 -9.47
CA GLN A 51 -1.11 -2.14 -9.96
C GLN A 51 -2.62 -1.87 -10.03
N LEU A 52 -3.06 -0.75 -9.46
CA LEU A 52 -4.46 -0.33 -9.54
C LEU A 52 -4.80 0.14 -10.96
N ASP A 53 -3.96 1.02 -11.50
CA ASP A 53 -4.13 1.64 -12.80
C ASP A 53 -2.81 2.26 -13.29
N ASP A 54 -2.77 2.71 -14.55
CA ASP A 54 -1.58 3.31 -15.19
C ASP A 54 -1.50 4.84 -15.03
N THR A 55 -2.37 5.43 -14.21
CA THR A 55 -2.36 6.88 -13.97
C THR A 55 -1.20 7.27 -13.06
N ILE A 56 -0.52 8.35 -13.44
CA ILE A 56 0.45 9.01 -12.58
C ILE A 56 -0.26 10.11 -11.82
N TYR A 57 -0.40 9.94 -10.51
CA TYR A 57 -1.04 10.89 -9.62
C TYR A 57 -0.11 12.07 -9.30
N ASP A 58 -0.68 13.28 -9.24
CA ASP A 58 0.05 14.48 -8.84
C ASP A 58 0.16 14.53 -7.31
N GLY A 59 1.21 13.90 -6.79
CA GLY A 59 1.54 13.88 -5.37
C GLY A 59 0.92 12.75 -4.53
N PRO A 60 1.44 12.57 -3.29
CA PRO A 60 1.10 11.45 -2.43
C PRO A 60 -0.34 11.47 -1.91
N GLU A 61 -0.93 12.65 -1.68
CA GLU A 61 -2.30 12.74 -1.15
C GLU A 61 -3.35 12.19 -2.12
N SER A 62 -3.22 12.54 -3.41
CA SER A 62 -4.12 12.05 -4.46
C SER A 62 -3.99 10.54 -4.66
N ALA A 63 -2.75 10.05 -4.72
CA ALA A 63 -2.44 8.63 -4.81
C ALA A 63 -3.00 7.84 -3.62
N GLN A 64 -2.81 8.36 -2.40
CA GLN A 64 -3.31 7.75 -1.18
C GLN A 64 -4.84 7.68 -1.15
N ARG A 65 -5.54 8.72 -1.58
CA ARG A 65 -7.01 8.71 -1.65
C ARG A 65 -7.53 7.68 -2.65
N ALA A 66 -6.90 7.56 -3.81
CA ALA A 66 -7.26 6.56 -4.81
C ALA A 66 -7.08 5.13 -4.27
N LEU A 67 -5.92 4.86 -3.65
CA LEU A 67 -5.66 3.57 -3.01
C LEU A 67 -6.64 3.29 -1.86
N ALA A 68 -6.91 4.26 -0.99
CA ALA A 68 -7.85 4.09 0.12
C ALA A 68 -9.28 3.80 -0.35
N ALA A 69 -9.70 4.33 -1.50
CA ALA A 69 -11.01 4.07 -2.08
C ALA A 69 -11.13 2.64 -2.66
N CYS A 70 -10.01 2.02 -3.07
CA CYS A 70 -10.00 0.72 -3.71
C CYS A 70 -9.55 -0.44 -2.80
N CYS A 71 -8.66 -0.17 -1.83
CA CYS A 71 -8.15 -1.17 -0.90
C CYS A 71 -9.25 -1.66 0.04
N ARG A 72 -9.40 -2.99 0.15
CA ARG A 72 -10.30 -3.61 1.12
C ARG A 72 -9.52 -4.44 2.15
N PRO A 73 -9.96 -4.46 3.43
CA PRO A 73 -9.42 -5.34 4.46
C PRO A 73 -9.31 -6.79 4.04
N SER A 74 -10.33 -7.29 3.34
CA SER A 74 -10.44 -8.68 2.89
C SER A 74 -9.54 -9.02 1.69
N ASP A 75 -8.93 -8.02 1.03
CA ASP A 75 -8.06 -8.29 -0.11
C ASP A 75 -6.81 -9.03 0.36
N ARG A 76 -6.43 -10.07 -0.38
CA ARG A 76 -5.15 -10.76 -0.16
C ARG A 76 -3.99 -10.11 -0.90
N TYR A 77 -4.19 -8.91 -1.44
CA TYR A 77 -3.17 -8.17 -2.16
C TYR A 77 -3.10 -6.72 -1.67
N ALA A 78 -1.92 -6.13 -1.83
CA ALA A 78 -1.75 -4.69 -1.76
C ALA A 78 -2.00 -4.07 -3.14
N LEU A 79 -2.40 -2.80 -3.16
CA LEU A 79 -2.55 -2.02 -4.39
C LEU A 79 -1.41 -1.03 -4.52
N ALA A 80 -0.98 -0.78 -5.75
CA ALA A 80 0.08 0.17 -6.07
C ALA A 80 -0.38 1.15 -7.16
N VAL A 81 -0.02 2.43 -7.00
CA VAL A 81 -0.21 3.47 -8.02
C VAL A 81 1.08 4.24 -8.23
N GLN A 82 1.22 4.84 -9.41
CA GLN A 82 2.31 5.76 -9.71
C GLN A 82 1.97 7.16 -9.22
N LEU A 83 2.95 7.88 -8.69
CA LEU A 83 2.82 9.29 -8.36
C LEU A 83 4.07 10.07 -8.77
N ALA A 84 3.88 11.34 -9.11
CA ALA A 84 4.96 12.28 -9.22
C ALA A 84 5.33 12.80 -7.82
N ALA A 85 6.57 12.59 -7.40
CA ALA A 85 7.14 13.13 -6.17
C ALA A 85 8.55 13.68 -6.45
N GLU A 86 8.78 14.93 -6.08
CA GLU A 86 10.10 15.59 -6.17
C GLU A 86 10.78 15.45 -7.55
N GLY A 87 10.00 15.61 -8.63
CA GLY A 87 10.49 15.52 -10.01
C GLY A 87 10.78 14.10 -10.50
N ARG A 88 10.34 13.06 -9.78
CA ARG A 88 10.51 11.65 -10.14
C ARG A 88 9.18 10.92 -10.04
N THR A 89 9.01 9.86 -10.83
CA THR A 89 7.89 8.93 -10.66
C THR A 89 8.23 7.92 -9.58
N MET A 90 7.34 7.76 -8.62
CA MET A 90 7.43 6.79 -7.52
C MET A 90 6.17 5.93 -7.47
N TRP A 91 6.27 4.80 -6.80
CA TRP A 91 5.16 3.91 -6.55
C TRP A 91 4.76 3.97 -5.08
N LEU A 92 3.50 4.29 -4.83
CA LEU A 92 2.88 4.15 -3.51
C LEU A 92 2.17 2.81 -3.47
N VAL A 93 2.55 1.97 -2.52
CA VAL A 93 1.90 0.68 -2.24
C VAL A 93 1.10 0.82 -0.96
N MET A 94 -0.15 0.35 -0.96
CA MET A 94 -1.04 0.40 0.19
C MET A 94 -1.82 -0.90 0.35
N ALA A 95 -2.08 -1.25 1.61
CA ALA A 95 -3.02 -2.30 1.97
C ALA A 95 -3.92 -1.84 3.11
N ALA A 96 -5.18 -2.30 3.07
CA ALA A 96 -6.14 -2.08 4.14
C ALA A 96 -6.26 -3.32 5.03
N TYR A 97 -6.59 -3.08 6.30
CA TYR A 97 -6.86 -4.07 7.33
C TYR A 97 -8.05 -3.64 8.17
N ALA A 98 -8.82 -4.61 8.65
CA ALA A 98 -9.78 -4.39 9.72
C ALA A 98 -8.99 -4.37 11.05
N ASP A 99 -9.29 -3.42 11.91
CA ASP A 99 -8.78 -3.37 13.29
C ASP A 99 -9.50 -4.37 14.19
#